data_AF-A0A1Z8W540-F1
#
_entry.id   AF-A0A1Z8W540-F1
#
_cell.length_a   1.000
_cell.length_b   1.000
_cell.length_c   1.000
_cell.angle_alpha   90.00
_cell.angle_beta   90.00
_cell.angle_gamma   90.00
#
_symmetry.space_group_name_H-M   'P 1'
#
loop_
_entity.id
_entity.type
_entity.pdbx_description
1 polymer ?
#
loop_
_entity_poly.entity_id
_entity_poly.type
_entity_poly.pdbx_seq_one_letter_code
_entity_poly.pdbx_strand_id
1 'polypeptide(L)'
;MEWNYEGFIDSNGIPVFETPSEEVKGPFGDYIDIGVIDHWQNEADGLKNDQDALNEFYRQFPRTEEHAFRDETKNSIFNLVKIYEQIDINEESASYSRGNFQWAGGIKDTTVRFLPNQQGRFNISWTPQLNIQNKQIIKNGLKYPGNEHMGAFGCDSYDISGTVDGKGSKGALHGLTKFSMEDAPANSFFLEYIARPATAEMFFEDVLMALVFYGMPILCENNKPRLLYYLKRRGYRGYSMNRPDKVWNKLSTAEKEVGGMPNSSEDIKQAHAAAIEMYINDHVGLKLDGEYGDMAFNATLNDWAGFDITRRTKYDATISSGLAIMACNRHLYSPKSNVQRDKINLTIAKYKNKGYNSKLIKQ
;
A
#
# COMPACT_ATOMS: atom_id res chain seq x y z
N MET A 1 1.74 27.96 14.20
CA MET A 1 0.88 27.09 15.03
C MET A 1 0.58 27.84 16.30
N GLU A 2 -0.70 28.06 16.60
CA GLU A 2 -1.12 28.67 17.86
C GLU A 2 -1.07 27.60 18.95
N TRP A 3 -0.29 27.85 19.99
CA TRP A 3 -0.24 27.01 21.19
C TRP A 3 -1.26 27.57 22.18
N ASN A 4 -2.54 27.48 21.82
CA ASN A 4 -3.63 27.94 22.68
C ASN A 4 -3.96 26.88 23.73
N TYR A 5 -2.99 26.57 24.59
CA TYR A 5 -3.23 25.82 25.81
C TYR A 5 -3.53 26.80 26.94
N GLU A 6 -4.76 26.70 27.46
CA GLU A 6 -5.17 27.49 28.62
C GLU A 6 -4.29 27.11 29.82
N GLY A 7 -3.76 28.10 30.53
CA GLY A 7 -2.90 27.90 31.71
C GLY A 7 -1.39 28.05 31.48
N PHE A 8 -0.91 28.18 30.24
CA PHE A 8 0.54 28.29 29.93
C PHE A 8 0.95 29.70 29.50
N ILE A 9 0.39 30.72 30.14
CA ILE A 9 0.69 32.13 29.88
C ILE A 9 1.23 32.74 31.18
N ASP A 10 2.34 33.46 31.11
CA ASP A 10 2.92 34.15 32.26
C ASP A 10 2.12 35.41 32.65
N SER A 11 2.50 36.03 33.77
CA SER A 11 1.87 37.27 34.24
C SER A 11 1.97 38.46 33.27
N ASN A 12 2.85 38.39 32.27
CA ASN A 12 3.05 39.41 31.25
C ASN A 12 2.28 39.11 29.95
N GLY A 13 1.52 38.02 29.88
CA GLY A 13 0.80 37.61 28.69
C GLY A 13 1.66 36.86 27.66
N ILE A 14 2.84 36.38 28.07
CA ILE A 14 3.79 35.66 27.21
C ILE A 14 3.56 34.15 27.39
N PRO A 15 3.36 33.38 26.30
CA PRO A 15 3.26 31.92 26.39
C PRO A 15 4.55 31.27 26.90
N VAL A 16 4.42 30.33 27.84
CA VAL A 16 5.52 29.55 28.42
C VAL A 16 5.68 28.26 27.62
N PHE A 17 6.57 28.29 26.62
CA PHE A 17 6.77 27.15 25.71
C PHE A 17 7.59 26.02 26.33
N GLU A 18 8.79 26.35 26.76
CA GLU A 18 9.73 25.41 27.38
C GLU A 18 9.54 25.40 28.90
N THR A 19 9.86 24.25 29.53
CA THR A 19 9.83 24.13 30.98
C THR A 19 10.81 25.12 31.60
N PRO A 20 10.33 26.08 32.42
CA PRO A 20 11.17 27.12 32.96
C PRO A 20 12.12 26.56 34.04
N SER A 21 13.31 27.15 34.18
CA SER A 21 14.27 26.73 35.20
C SER A 21 13.82 27.08 36.63
N GLU A 22 12.97 28.09 36.77
CA GLU A 22 12.31 28.49 38.01
C GLU A 22 10.82 28.72 37.71
N GLU A 23 9.95 28.39 38.66
CA GLU A 23 8.50 28.49 38.49
C GLU A 23 8.07 29.90 38.06
N VAL A 24 7.30 29.97 36.98
CA VAL A 24 6.81 31.24 36.42
C VAL A 24 5.39 31.48 36.89
N LYS A 25 5.09 32.69 37.36
CA LYS A 25 3.76 33.04 37.83
C LYS A 25 2.84 33.41 36.67
N GLY A 26 1.68 32.78 36.60
CA GLY A 26 0.61 33.07 35.64
C GLY A 26 -0.23 34.29 36.03
N PRO A 27 -1.12 34.76 35.13
CA PRO A 27 -1.92 35.98 35.32
C PRO A 27 -2.93 35.90 36.47
N PHE A 28 -3.38 34.69 36.85
CA PHE A 28 -4.31 34.46 37.96
C PHE A 28 -3.63 34.14 39.29
N GLY A 29 -2.29 34.10 39.31
CA GLY A 29 -1.49 33.85 40.50
C GLY A 29 -1.04 32.40 40.68
N ASP A 30 -1.43 31.50 39.79
CA ASP A 30 -0.94 30.12 39.71
C ASP A 30 0.53 30.07 39.24
N TYR A 31 1.26 29.01 39.58
CA TYR A 31 2.64 28.80 39.15
C TYR A 31 2.70 27.75 38.03
N ILE A 32 3.54 28.03 37.04
CA ILE A 32 3.83 27.17 35.89
C ILE A 32 5.23 26.60 36.09
N ASP A 33 5.31 25.30 36.33
CA ASP A 33 6.54 24.53 36.55
C ASP A 33 6.93 23.68 35.34
N ILE A 34 5.97 23.36 34.47
CA ILE A 34 6.15 22.60 33.23
C ILE A 34 5.74 23.47 32.03
N GLY A 35 6.55 23.49 30.97
CA GLY A 35 6.24 24.22 29.74
C GLY A 35 5.19 23.50 28.91
N VAL A 36 4.48 24.24 28.04
CA VAL A 36 3.42 23.66 27.20
C VAL A 36 3.94 22.51 26.32
N ILE A 37 5.22 22.55 25.93
CA ILE A 37 5.82 21.54 25.08
C ILE A 37 5.94 20.21 25.83
N ASP A 38 6.50 20.24 27.03
CA ASP A 38 6.71 19.03 27.84
C ASP A 38 5.39 18.51 28.41
N HIS A 39 4.47 19.41 28.78
CA HIS A 39 3.13 19.03 29.21
C HIS A 39 2.39 18.22 28.15
N TRP A 40 2.33 18.75 26.92
CA TRP A 40 1.70 18.05 25.80
C TRP A 40 2.37 16.70 25.53
N GLN A 41 3.70 16.63 25.62
CA GLN A 41 4.44 15.39 25.37
C GLN A 41 4.11 14.34 26.44
N ASN A 42 4.05 14.74 27.71
CA ASN A 42 3.69 13.87 28.82
C ASN A 42 2.24 13.36 28.70
N GLU A 43 1.29 14.20 28.29
CA GLU A 43 -0.08 13.80 28.03
C GLU A 43 -0.17 12.79 26.88
N ALA A 44 0.49 13.08 25.76
CA ALA A 44 0.56 12.15 24.61
C ALA A 44 1.19 10.80 25.02
N ASP A 45 2.31 10.83 25.76
CA ASP A 45 2.99 9.63 26.22
C ASP A 45 2.15 8.82 27.22
N GLY A 46 1.37 9.48 28.07
CA GLY A 46 0.43 8.84 28.99
C GLY A 46 -0.72 8.12 28.28
N LEU A 47 -1.10 8.61 27.10
CA LEU A 47 -2.20 8.06 26.29
C LEU A 47 -1.73 6.99 25.28
N LYS A 48 -0.43 6.69 25.17
CA LYS A 48 0.10 5.67 24.23
C LYS A 48 -0.55 4.28 24.33
N ASN A 49 -1.10 3.92 25.49
CA ASN A 49 -1.79 2.64 25.69
C ASN A 49 -3.29 2.69 25.39
N ASP A 50 -3.85 3.88 25.14
CA ASP A 50 -5.25 4.12 24.78
C ASP A 50 -5.30 4.95 23.49
N GLN A 51 -5.23 4.25 22.36
CA GLN A 51 -5.11 4.88 21.05
C GLN A 51 -6.33 5.72 20.67
N ASP A 52 -7.51 5.41 21.19
CA ASP A 52 -8.73 6.19 20.95
C ASP A 52 -8.63 7.54 21.67
N ALA A 53 -8.22 7.52 22.95
CA ALA A 53 -7.98 8.75 23.71
C ALA A 53 -6.80 9.57 23.16
N LEU A 54 -5.73 8.92 22.70
CA LEU A 54 -4.59 9.58 22.07
C LEU A 54 -4.98 10.29 20.76
N ASN A 55 -5.78 9.63 19.92
CA ASN A 55 -6.27 10.24 18.68
C ASN A 55 -7.14 11.47 18.97
N GLU A 56 -8.02 11.39 19.96
CA GLU A 56 -8.85 12.52 20.38
C GLU A 56 -7.99 13.67 20.94
N PHE A 57 -6.97 13.34 21.72
CA PHE A 57 -6.00 14.32 22.23
C PHE A 57 -5.28 15.06 21.10
N TYR A 58 -4.77 14.34 20.09
CA TYR A 58 -4.12 14.96 18.95
C TYR A 58 -5.05 15.83 18.09
N ARG A 59 -6.35 15.52 18.04
CA ARG A 59 -7.36 16.37 17.38
C ARG A 59 -7.59 17.67 18.13
N GLN A 60 -7.70 17.59 19.45
CA GLN A 60 -7.91 18.76 20.31
C GLN A 60 -6.68 19.65 20.34
N PHE A 61 -5.49 19.03 20.31
CA PHE A 61 -4.21 19.69 20.47
C PHE A 61 -3.20 19.28 19.39
N PRO A 62 -3.40 19.67 18.13
CA PRO A 62 -2.57 19.23 17.03
C PRO A 62 -1.19 19.90 17.01
N ARG A 63 -0.13 19.12 16.77
CA ARG A 63 1.25 19.58 16.60
C ARG A 63 1.77 19.53 15.17
N THR A 64 1.19 18.66 14.36
CA THR A 64 1.50 18.52 12.95
C THR A 64 0.24 18.76 12.14
N GLU A 65 0.38 19.05 10.84
CA GLU A 65 -0.79 19.10 9.95
C GLU A 65 -1.55 17.77 9.99
N GLU A 66 -0.84 16.65 10.09
CA GLU A 66 -1.43 15.30 10.16
C GLU A 66 -2.33 15.16 11.40
N HIS A 67 -1.94 15.72 12.56
CA HIS A 67 -2.79 15.73 13.75
C HIS A 67 -4.08 16.52 13.54
N ALA A 68 -3.99 17.69 12.90
CA ALA A 68 -5.13 18.57 12.65
C ALA A 68 -6.14 17.95 11.66
N PHE A 69 -5.68 17.06 10.78
CA PHE A 69 -6.51 16.38 9.79
C PHE A 69 -6.93 14.96 10.21
N ARG A 70 -6.70 14.54 11.47
CA ARG A 70 -7.29 13.31 12.01
C ARG A 70 -8.81 13.48 12.10
N ASP A 71 -9.50 12.99 11.08
CA ASP A 71 -10.95 13.09 11.00
C ASP A 71 -11.59 11.85 11.63
N GLU A 72 -12.66 12.05 12.41
CA GLU A 72 -13.62 10.98 12.74
C GLU A 72 -14.47 10.73 11.49
N THR A 73 -13.84 10.40 10.36
CA THR A 73 -14.59 10.03 9.17
C THR A 73 -15.33 8.74 9.47
N LYS A 74 -16.60 8.86 9.91
CA LYS A 74 -17.58 7.77 10.03
C LYS A 74 -17.81 7.01 8.72
N ASN A 75 -17.16 7.43 7.64
CA ASN A 75 -17.30 6.90 6.29
C ASN A 75 -16.08 6.12 5.82
N SER A 76 -14.94 6.18 6.52
CA SER A 76 -13.81 5.33 6.16
C SER A 76 -14.12 3.90 6.56
N ILE A 77 -13.94 2.99 5.62
CA ILE A 77 -14.21 1.56 5.83
C ILE A 77 -13.00 0.83 6.45
N PHE A 78 -11.87 1.52 6.62
CA PHE A 78 -10.63 0.93 7.12
C PHE A 78 -10.40 1.21 8.59
N ASN A 79 -9.51 0.42 9.19
CA ASN A 79 -9.12 0.56 10.59
C ASN A 79 -8.23 1.80 10.79
N LEU A 80 -8.85 2.93 11.11
CA LEU A 80 -8.17 4.22 11.30
C LEU A 80 -7.14 4.17 12.43
N VAL A 81 -7.40 3.39 13.49
CA VAL A 81 -6.51 3.25 14.64
C VAL A 81 -5.13 2.76 14.19
N LYS A 82 -5.09 1.65 13.42
CA LYS A 82 -3.81 1.10 12.91
C LYS A 82 -3.12 2.03 11.91
N ILE A 83 -3.90 2.74 11.09
CA ILE A 83 -3.34 3.67 10.11
C ILE A 83 -2.64 4.83 10.83
N TYR A 84 -3.31 5.47 11.80
CA TYR A 84 -2.74 6.58 12.54
C TYR A 84 -1.58 6.14 13.43
N GLU A 85 -1.67 4.98 14.06
CA GLU A 85 -0.54 4.38 14.79
C GLU A 85 0.69 4.19 13.87
N GLN A 86 0.50 3.71 12.64
CA GLN A 86 1.61 3.61 11.67
C GLN A 86 2.17 4.97 11.28
N ILE A 87 1.32 6.00 11.11
CA ILE A 87 1.76 7.36 10.81
C ILE A 87 2.64 7.89 11.95
N ASP A 88 2.23 7.67 13.21
CA ASP A 88 2.98 8.06 14.41
C ASP A 88 4.36 7.39 14.43
N ILE A 89 4.42 6.07 14.18
CA ILE A 89 5.68 5.32 14.10
C ILE A 89 6.59 5.85 12.99
N ASN A 90 5.99 6.26 11.86
CA ASN A 90 6.75 6.79 10.73
C ASN A 90 7.37 8.15 11.03
N GLU A 91 6.76 9.00 11.87
CA GLU A 91 7.36 10.27 12.30
C GLU A 91 8.67 10.05 13.07
N GLU A 92 8.76 8.96 13.85
CA GLU A 92 9.96 8.62 14.63
C GLU A 92 11.02 7.86 13.81
N SER A 93 10.60 7.01 12.85
CA SER A 93 11.47 5.94 12.32
C SER A 93 11.43 5.72 10.81
N ALA A 94 10.49 6.34 10.06
CA ALA A 94 10.38 6.05 8.63
C ALA A 94 11.58 6.58 7.85
N SER A 95 12.17 5.69 7.05
CA SER A 95 13.23 6.05 6.11
C SER A 95 12.90 5.46 4.74
N TYR A 96 12.64 6.35 3.78
CA TYR A 96 12.59 6.02 2.36
C TYR A 96 13.52 6.93 1.57
N SER A 97 14.04 6.43 0.46
CA SER A 97 14.84 7.21 -0.48
C SER A 97 13.95 7.78 -1.58
N ARG A 98 14.09 9.07 -1.85
CA ARG A 98 13.41 9.75 -2.96
C ARG A 98 14.31 9.85 -4.19
N GLY A 99 13.77 9.58 -5.38
CA GLY A 99 14.57 9.61 -6.61
C GLY A 99 13.79 9.35 -7.89
N ASN A 100 14.52 9.05 -8.96
CA ASN A 100 13.96 8.69 -10.26
C ASN A 100 14.70 7.50 -10.87
N PHE A 101 13.98 6.68 -11.63
CA PHE A 101 14.59 5.67 -12.49
C PHE A 101 15.06 6.30 -13.81
N GLN A 102 16.17 5.79 -14.34
CA GLN A 102 16.70 6.20 -15.63
C GLN A 102 17.29 5.02 -16.39
N TRP A 103 17.10 5.01 -17.71
CA TRP A 103 17.82 4.10 -18.59
C TRP A 103 19.31 4.44 -18.63
N ALA A 104 20.15 3.42 -18.70
CA ALA A 104 21.59 3.55 -18.83
C ALA A 104 21.93 4.36 -20.09
N GLY A 105 22.65 5.46 -19.90
CA GLY A 105 23.02 6.38 -20.98
C GLY A 105 21.84 7.08 -21.66
N GLY A 106 20.64 7.08 -21.06
CA GLY A 106 19.43 7.65 -21.66
C GLY A 106 18.88 6.84 -22.84
N ILE A 107 19.42 5.66 -23.10
CA ILE A 107 19.02 4.81 -24.22
C ILE A 107 17.87 3.92 -23.74
N LYS A 108 16.67 4.14 -24.29
CA LYS A 108 15.46 3.37 -23.95
C LYS A 108 15.67 1.86 -24.11
N ASP A 109 14.99 1.09 -23.27
CA ASP A 109 14.98 -0.37 -23.29
C ASP A 109 16.35 -1.04 -22.95
N THR A 110 17.23 -0.31 -22.25
CA THR A 110 18.51 -0.83 -21.72
C THR A 110 18.42 -1.18 -20.22
N THR A 111 19.52 -1.23 -19.48
CA THR A 111 19.49 -1.41 -18.02
C THR A 111 18.97 -0.13 -17.35
N VAL A 112 18.08 -0.27 -16.39
CA VAL A 112 17.57 0.82 -15.55
C VAL A 112 18.42 0.96 -14.29
N ARG A 113 18.63 2.20 -13.84
CA ARG A 113 19.25 2.53 -12.55
C ARG A 113 18.33 3.47 -11.78
N PHE A 114 18.33 3.34 -10.46
CA PHE A 114 17.71 4.32 -9.57
C PHE A 114 18.74 5.39 -9.20
N LEU A 115 18.36 6.66 -9.34
CA LEU A 115 19.18 7.81 -8.95
C LEU A 115 18.46 8.59 -7.84
N PRO A 116 19.02 8.62 -6.62
CA PRO A 116 18.49 9.45 -5.54
C PRO A 116 18.45 10.93 -5.96
N ASN A 117 17.31 11.57 -5.72
CA ASN A 117 17.07 12.97 -6.00
C ASN A 117 15.88 13.44 -5.14
N GLN A 118 16.08 14.52 -4.37
CA GLN A 118 15.03 15.12 -3.54
C GLN A 118 13.80 15.60 -4.35
N GLN A 119 13.99 15.97 -5.61
CA GLN A 119 12.91 16.31 -6.55
C GLN A 119 12.38 15.09 -7.34
N GLY A 120 12.73 13.89 -6.88
CA GLY A 120 12.28 12.63 -7.46
C GLY A 120 10.76 12.46 -7.39
N ARG A 121 10.23 11.60 -8.25
CA ARG A 121 8.81 11.21 -8.24
C ARG A 121 8.55 9.88 -7.52
N PHE A 122 9.60 9.13 -7.22
CA PHE A 122 9.52 7.84 -6.56
C PHE A 122 10.05 7.93 -5.14
N ASN A 123 9.28 7.38 -4.21
CA ASN A 123 9.71 7.05 -2.86
C ASN A 123 9.94 5.54 -2.82
N ILE A 124 11.12 5.08 -2.37
CA ILE A 124 11.43 3.66 -2.22
C ILE A 124 11.93 3.35 -0.82
N SER A 125 11.38 2.31 -0.19
CA SER A 125 11.83 1.81 1.12
C SER A 125 12.74 0.58 0.97
N TRP A 126 12.73 -0.09 -0.20
CA TRP A 126 13.61 -1.23 -0.47
C TRP A 126 14.14 -1.23 -1.90
N THR A 127 15.42 -1.61 -2.03
CA THR A 127 16.12 -1.79 -3.30
C THR A 127 16.68 -3.21 -3.39
N PRO A 128 16.34 -3.99 -4.43
CA PRO A 128 16.87 -5.34 -4.61
C PRO A 128 18.39 -5.35 -4.82
N GLN A 129 19.04 -6.47 -4.50
CA GLN A 129 20.46 -6.67 -4.80
C GLN A 129 20.76 -6.62 -6.31
N LEU A 130 21.98 -6.25 -6.69
CA LEU A 130 22.37 -6.01 -8.10
C LEU A 130 22.13 -7.21 -9.04
N ASN A 131 22.24 -8.44 -8.52
CA ASN A 131 22.07 -9.68 -9.28
C ASN A 131 20.61 -9.94 -9.71
N ILE A 132 19.63 -9.38 -8.99
CA ILE A 132 18.20 -9.53 -9.28
C ILE A 132 17.58 -8.26 -9.87
N GLN A 133 18.27 -7.12 -9.82
CA GLN A 133 17.88 -5.92 -10.56
C GLN A 133 17.86 -6.19 -12.08
N ASN A 134 16.92 -5.57 -12.80
CA ASN A 134 16.80 -5.66 -14.26
C ASN A 134 16.61 -7.09 -14.82
N LYS A 135 16.29 -8.06 -13.96
CA LYS A 135 16.10 -9.45 -14.37
C LYS A 135 14.82 -9.58 -15.19
N GLN A 136 14.99 -10.04 -16.43
CA GLN A 136 13.90 -10.23 -17.39
C GLN A 136 14.10 -11.51 -18.19
N ILE A 137 13.00 -12.10 -18.67
CA ILE A 137 12.99 -13.31 -19.47
C ILE A 137 12.43 -12.96 -20.85
N ILE A 138 13.11 -13.35 -21.93
CA ILE A 138 12.63 -13.15 -23.30
C ILE A 138 12.03 -14.45 -23.81
N LYS A 139 10.75 -14.41 -24.19
CA LYS A 139 10.03 -15.54 -24.80
C LYS A 139 9.31 -15.05 -26.05
N ASN A 140 9.57 -15.68 -27.19
CA ASN A 140 8.93 -15.34 -28.48
C ASN A 140 8.99 -13.83 -28.83
N GLY A 141 10.14 -13.19 -28.57
CA GLY A 141 10.34 -11.76 -28.83
C GLY A 141 9.67 -10.81 -27.83
N LEU A 142 8.94 -11.33 -26.83
CA LEU A 142 8.34 -10.55 -25.75
C LEU A 142 9.15 -10.65 -24.47
N LYS A 143 9.20 -9.55 -23.71
CA LYS A 143 9.87 -9.44 -22.41
C LYS A 143 8.89 -9.76 -21.28
N TYR A 144 9.34 -10.53 -20.31
CA TYR A 144 8.63 -10.95 -19.11
C TYR A 144 9.45 -10.63 -17.85
N PRO A 145 8.79 -10.38 -16.71
CA PRO A 145 9.46 -10.14 -15.44
C PRO A 145 10.25 -11.38 -14.99
N GLY A 146 11.47 -11.19 -14.49
CA GLY A 146 12.31 -12.25 -13.95
C GLY A 146 12.04 -12.58 -12.47
N ASN A 147 11.35 -11.68 -11.76
CA ASN A 147 11.13 -11.71 -10.31
C ASN A 147 9.63 -11.77 -9.94
N GLU A 148 8.78 -12.38 -10.78
CA GLU A 148 7.33 -12.55 -10.48
C GLU A 148 7.06 -13.25 -9.13
N HIS A 149 8.01 -14.05 -8.63
CA HIS A 149 7.90 -14.75 -7.36
C HIS A 149 8.20 -13.87 -6.14
N MET A 150 8.74 -12.66 -6.31
CA MET A 150 9.11 -11.75 -5.21
C MET A 150 8.05 -10.69 -4.91
N GLY A 151 7.24 -10.30 -5.89
CA GLY A 151 6.27 -9.23 -5.72
C GLY A 151 5.57 -8.83 -7.01
N ALA A 152 4.79 -7.76 -6.94
CA ALA A 152 4.09 -7.20 -8.08
C ALA A 152 3.80 -5.71 -7.85
N PHE A 153 3.49 -5.02 -8.95
CA PHE A 153 3.04 -3.63 -8.94
C PHE A 153 1.53 -3.53 -9.14
N GLY A 154 0.94 -2.50 -8.55
CA GLY A 154 -0.42 -2.05 -8.81
C GLY A 154 -0.41 -0.63 -9.35
N CYS A 155 -1.26 -0.31 -10.33
CA CYS A 155 -1.26 1.01 -10.96
C CYS A 155 -2.66 1.53 -11.27
N ASP A 156 -2.92 2.75 -10.83
CA ASP A 156 -4.02 3.59 -11.31
C ASP A 156 -3.44 4.59 -12.31
N SER A 157 -3.80 4.42 -13.58
CA SER A 157 -3.22 5.19 -14.68
C SER A 157 -4.12 6.36 -15.08
N TYR A 158 -3.62 7.23 -15.96
CA TYR A 158 -4.43 8.22 -16.64
C TYR A 158 -4.02 8.37 -18.10
N ASP A 159 -4.99 8.68 -18.95
CA ASP A 159 -4.79 8.73 -20.40
C ASP A 159 -4.58 10.14 -20.94
N ILE A 160 -5.02 11.19 -20.23
CA ILE A 160 -5.05 12.55 -20.78
C ILE A 160 -3.99 13.41 -20.12
N SER A 161 -3.09 14.01 -20.92
CA SER A 161 -2.01 14.88 -20.42
C SER A 161 -2.53 16.20 -19.84
N GLY A 162 -3.53 16.84 -20.47
CA GLY A 162 -4.10 18.11 -20.00
C GLY A 162 -5.54 17.98 -19.52
N THR A 163 -5.87 18.60 -18.38
CA THR A 163 -7.25 18.90 -18.00
C THR A 163 -7.47 20.41 -18.12
N VAL A 164 -8.64 20.83 -18.58
CA VAL A 164 -8.97 22.24 -18.84
C VAL A 164 -8.84 23.09 -17.55
N ASP A 165 -9.00 22.47 -16.39
CA ASP A 165 -8.95 23.12 -15.07
C ASP A 165 -7.70 22.79 -14.24
N GLY A 166 -6.69 22.10 -14.79
CA GLY A 166 -5.46 21.71 -14.06
C GLY A 166 -5.65 20.72 -12.89
N LYS A 167 -6.90 20.36 -12.53
CA LYS A 167 -7.27 19.45 -11.43
C LYS A 167 -7.56 18.02 -11.91
N GLY A 168 -6.70 17.47 -12.75
CA GLY A 168 -6.82 16.05 -13.14
C GLY A 168 -6.24 15.13 -12.06
N SER A 169 -6.78 13.91 -11.90
CA SER A 169 -6.22 12.94 -10.93
C SER A 169 -4.77 12.56 -11.28
N LYS A 170 -4.01 12.14 -10.29
CA LYS A 170 -2.60 11.79 -10.44
C LYS A 170 -2.47 10.37 -10.97
N GLY A 171 -1.32 10.03 -11.54
CA GLY A 171 -0.97 8.63 -11.77
C GLY A 171 -0.36 8.06 -10.51
N ALA A 172 -0.79 6.87 -10.13
CA ALA A 172 -0.28 6.18 -8.96
C ALA A 172 0.31 4.81 -9.34
N LEU A 173 1.47 4.48 -8.76
CA LEU A 173 2.12 3.18 -8.87
C LEU A 173 2.63 2.78 -7.48
N HIS A 174 2.31 1.55 -7.09
CA HIS A 174 2.76 0.94 -5.84
C HIS A 174 3.43 -0.39 -6.11
N GLY A 175 4.57 -0.63 -5.49
CA GLY A 175 5.25 -1.93 -5.49
C GLY A 175 5.05 -2.62 -4.16
N LEU A 176 4.60 -3.88 -4.19
CA LEU A 176 4.43 -4.71 -3.00
C LEU A 176 5.21 -6.02 -3.17
N THR A 177 6.02 -6.37 -2.17
CA THR A 177 6.65 -7.69 -2.10
C THR A 177 5.66 -8.73 -1.57
N LYS A 178 5.92 -10.01 -1.83
CA LYS A 178 5.23 -11.12 -1.17
C LYS A 178 6.26 -12.01 -0.50
N PHE A 179 5.80 -12.89 0.37
CA PHE A 179 6.67 -13.91 0.93
C PHE A 179 7.44 -14.68 -0.17
N SER A 180 8.76 -14.67 -0.08
CA SER A 180 9.66 -15.36 -0.99
C SER A 180 10.91 -15.82 -0.23
N MET A 181 11.66 -16.75 -0.80
CA MET A 181 12.94 -17.22 -0.23
C MET A 181 14.12 -16.30 -0.59
N GLU A 182 13.87 -15.22 -1.33
CA GLU A 182 14.87 -14.23 -1.70
C GLU A 182 15.08 -13.23 -0.56
N ASP A 183 16.21 -12.52 -0.57
CA ASP A 183 16.51 -11.43 0.36
C ASP A 183 15.68 -10.18 0.04
N ALA A 184 14.39 -10.26 0.33
CA ALA A 184 13.41 -9.20 0.16
C ALA A 184 12.48 -9.14 1.38
N PRO A 185 12.05 -7.94 1.80
CA PRO A 185 11.11 -7.80 2.89
C PRO A 185 9.78 -8.46 2.50
N ALA A 186 9.09 -9.09 3.44
CA ALA A 186 7.91 -9.89 3.15
C ALA A 186 6.62 -9.09 3.35
N ASN A 187 5.77 -9.06 2.32
CA ASN A 187 4.48 -8.34 2.34
C ASN A 187 4.63 -6.84 2.63
N SER A 188 5.66 -6.22 2.04
CA SER A 188 6.05 -4.84 2.34
C SER A 188 5.90 -3.96 1.12
N PHE A 189 5.28 -2.79 1.30
CA PHE A 189 5.26 -1.78 0.25
C PHE A 189 6.66 -1.19 0.10
N PHE A 190 7.26 -1.40 -1.07
CA PHE A 190 8.65 -1.02 -1.32
C PHE A 190 8.80 0.24 -2.20
N LEU A 191 7.74 0.64 -2.91
CA LEU A 191 7.74 1.76 -3.82
C LEU A 191 6.38 2.46 -3.82
N GLU A 192 6.42 3.79 -3.74
CA GLU A 192 5.29 4.70 -3.95
C GLU A 192 5.66 5.72 -5.04
N TYR A 193 4.74 5.92 -5.97
CA TYR A 193 4.77 7.00 -6.94
C TYR A 193 3.35 7.58 -7.01
N ILE A 194 3.20 8.88 -6.76
CA ILE A 194 1.92 9.60 -6.83
C ILE A 194 2.19 10.96 -7.49
N ALA A 195 2.12 11.03 -8.82
CA ALA A 195 2.45 12.23 -9.56
C ALA A 195 1.74 12.34 -10.92
N ARG A 196 1.69 13.57 -11.44
CA ARG A 196 1.17 13.87 -12.78
C ARG A 196 2.22 14.62 -13.60
N PRO A 197 3.13 13.90 -14.28
CA PRO A 197 4.07 14.49 -15.22
C PRO A 197 3.39 15.29 -16.34
N ALA A 198 4.17 16.16 -17.00
CA ALA A 198 3.71 17.03 -18.08
C ALA A 198 3.02 16.27 -19.22
N THR A 199 3.43 15.03 -19.49
CA THR A 199 2.77 14.16 -20.47
C THR A 199 2.46 12.80 -19.87
N ALA A 200 1.39 12.16 -20.34
CA ALA A 200 1.08 10.77 -19.96
C ALA A 200 2.20 9.80 -20.38
N GLU A 201 2.93 10.09 -21.47
CA GLU A 201 4.05 9.24 -21.90
C GLU A 201 5.24 9.26 -20.94
N MET A 202 5.52 10.40 -20.28
CA MET A 202 6.52 10.44 -19.22
C MET A 202 6.13 9.52 -18.05
N PHE A 203 4.86 9.55 -17.65
CA PHE A 203 4.34 8.62 -16.64
C PHE A 203 4.47 7.16 -17.10
N PHE A 204 4.13 6.85 -18.36
CA PHE A 204 4.27 5.48 -18.87
C PHE A 204 5.73 5.01 -18.90
N GLU A 205 6.67 5.90 -19.20
CA GLU A 205 8.10 5.59 -19.17
C GLU A 205 8.61 5.40 -17.73
N ASP A 206 8.19 6.26 -16.81
CA ASP A 206 8.49 6.15 -15.38
C ASP A 206 8.03 4.79 -14.84
N VAL A 207 6.78 4.40 -15.12
CA VAL A 207 6.25 3.08 -14.74
C VAL A 207 7.07 1.96 -15.37
N LEU A 208 7.31 2.00 -16.68
CA LEU A 208 8.07 0.95 -17.38
C LEU A 208 9.47 0.77 -16.78
N MET A 209 10.17 1.86 -16.48
CA MET A 209 11.50 1.80 -15.88
C MET A 209 11.47 1.14 -14.49
N ALA A 210 10.48 1.46 -13.65
CA ALA A 210 10.31 0.81 -12.35
C ALA A 210 10.06 -0.70 -12.50
N LEU A 211 9.17 -1.11 -13.43
CA LEU A 211 8.90 -2.52 -13.70
C LEU A 211 10.17 -3.27 -14.14
N VAL A 212 10.96 -2.67 -15.03
CA VAL A 212 12.20 -3.27 -15.51
C VAL A 212 13.23 -3.36 -14.39
N PHE A 213 13.44 -2.28 -13.62
CA PHE A 213 14.42 -2.26 -12.53
C PHE A 213 14.17 -3.37 -11.50
N TYR A 214 12.92 -3.52 -11.03
CA TYR A 214 12.57 -4.57 -10.06
C TYR A 214 12.35 -5.94 -10.71
N GLY A 215 12.12 -5.99 -12.02
CA GLY A 215 11.84 -7.23 -12.75
C GLY A 215 10.53 -7.90 -12.31
N MET A 216 9.53 -7.12 -11.85
CA MET A 216 8.25 -7.64 -11.33
C MET A 216 7.07 -7.26 -12.23
N PRO A 217 5.99 -8.07 -12.27
CA PRO A 217 4.80 -7.79 -13.09
C PRO A 217 3.96 -6.64 -12.53
N ILE A 218 2.99 -6.17 -13.32
CA ILE A 218 2.04 -5.11 -12.97
C ILE A 218 0.59 -5.54 -13.19
N LEU A 219 -0.29 -5.23 -12.24
CA LEU A 219 -1.73 -5.22 -12.43
C LEU A 219 -2.22 -3.78 -12.52
N CYS A 220 -2.73 -3.40 -13.68
CA CYS A 220 -3.21 -2.04 -13.95
C CYS A 220 -4.71 -2.04 -14.25
N GLU A 221 -5.38 -0.96 -13.90
CA GLU A 221 -6.74 -0.69 -14.36
C GLU A 221 -6.78 -0.63 -15.90
N ASN A 222 -7.78 -1.28 -16.51
CA ASN A 222 -7.90 -1.35 -17.97
C ASN A 222 -8.93 -0.37 -18.58
N ASN A 223 -9.64 0.41 -17.77
CA ASN A 223 -10.57 1.44 -18.26
C ASN A 223 -9.83 2.57 -18.99
N LYS A 224 -8.56 2.81 -18.64
CA LYS A 224 -7.65 3.78 -19.26
C LYS A 224 -6.44 3.03 -19.86
N PRO A 225 -6.61 2.38 -21.02
CA PRO A 225 -5.70 1.31 -21.45
C PRO A 225 -4.40 1.81 -22.08
N ARG A 226 -4.13 3.12 -22.20
CA ARG A 226 -2.96 3.61 -22.95
C ARG A 226 -1.64 3.12 -22.35
N LEU A 227 -1.54 3.00 -21.02
CA LEU A 227 -0.37 2.41 -20.37
C LEU A 227 -0.17 0.94 -20.82
N LEU A 228 -1.24 0.15 -20.86
CA LEU A 228 -1.18 -1.26 -21.28
C LEU A 228 -0.77 -1.40 -22.75
N TYR A 229 -1.32 -0.56 -23.63
CA TYR A 229 -0.91 -0.49 -25.03
C TYR A 229 0.53 -0.01 -25.20
N TYR A 230 0.99 0.91 -24.34
CA TYR A 230 2.37 1.37 -24.32
C TYR A 230 3.34 0.22 -24.02
N LEU A 231 3.08 -0.54 -22.95
CA LEU A 231 3.84 -1.73 -22.60
C LEU A 231 3.86 -2.74 -23.75
N LYS A 232 2.70 -3.03 -24.35
CA LYS A 232 2.60 -3.95 -25.49
C LYS A 232 3.46 -3.49 -26.67
N ARG A 233 3.31 -2.23 -27.11
CA ARG A 233 4.05 -1.66 -28.24
C ARG A 233 5.56 -1.66 -28.02
N ARG A 234 6.00 -1.52 -26.78
CA ARG A 234 7.42 -1.57 -26.38
C ARG A 234 7.96 -3.00 -26.18
N GLY A 235 7.13 -4.03 -26.37
CA GLY A 235 7.52 -5.45 -26.21
C GLY A 235 7.43 -5.98 -24.78
N TYR A 236 6.84 -5.22 -23.85
CA TYR A 236 6.68 -5.54 -22.43
C TYR A 236 5.28 -6.08 -22.08
N ARG A 237 4.54 -6.61 -23.05
CA ARG A 237 3.22 -7.22 -22.78
C ARG A 237 3.29 -8.30 -21.70
N GLY A 238 4.41 -9.03 -21.58
CA GLY A 238 4.61 -10.07 -20.57
C GLY A 238 4.66 -9.56 -19.13
N TYR A 239 4.86 -8.26 -18.91
CA TYR A 239 4.79 -7.64 -17.59
C TYR A 239 3.35 -7.36 -17.14
N SER A 240 2.42 -7.15 -18.07
CA SER A 240 1.02 -6.87 -17.75
C SER A 240 0.30 -8.15 -17.34
N MET A 241 -0.15 -8.21 -16.08
CA MET A 241 -0.94 -9.31 -15.57
C MET A 241 -2.35 -9.26 -16.14
N ASN A 242 -2.97 -10.43 -16.30
CA ASN A 242 -4.41 -10.47 -16.51
C ASN A 242 -5.11 -10.45 -15.15
N ARG A 243 -6.36 -9.99 -15.13
CA ARG A 243 -7.21 -10.02 -13.95
C ARG A 243 -7.20 -11.42 -13.26
N PRO A 244 -7.02 -11.48 -11.93
CA PRO A 244 -6.85 -12.74 -11.22
C PRO A 244 -8.15 -13.55 -11.05
N ASP A 245 -9.30 -12.91 -11.21
CA ASP A 245 -10.63 -13.48 -10.99
C ASP A 245 -11.19 -14.28 -12.20
N LYS A 246 -10.50 -14.25 -13.35
CA LYS A 246 -10.90 -15.00 -14.55
C LYS A 246 -9.78 -15.90 -15.07
N VAL A 247 -10.15 -17.12 -15.45
CA VAL A 247 -9.28 -18.01 -16.22
C VAL A 247 -9.06 -17.48 -17.62
N TRP A 248 -7.87 -17.73 -18.19
CA TRP A 248 -7.45 -17.24 -19.51
C TRP A 248 -8.49 -17.45 -20.62
N ASN A 249 -9.11 -18.63 -20.67
CA ASN A 249 -10.09 -18.96 -21.71
C ASN A 249 -11.37 -18.09 -21.66
N LYS A 250 -11.70 -17.55 -20.48
CA LYS A 250 -12.86 -16.67 -20.25
C LYS A 250 -12.55 -15.19 -20.40
N LEU A 251 -11.31 -14.81 -20.69
CA LEU A 251 -10.93 -13.43 -20.98
C LEU A 251 -11.44 -13.02 -22.36
N SER A 252 -11.89 -11.77 -22.46
CA SER A 252 -12.20 -11.11 -23.72
C SER A 252 -10.96 -10.96 -24.60
N THR A 253 -11.15 -10.68 -25.89
CA THR A 253 -10.05 -10.47 -26.83
C THR A 253 -9.13 -9.34 -26.39
N ALA A 254 -9.70 -8.22 -25.90
CA ALA A 254 -8.93 -7.09 -25.38
C ALA A 254 -8.15 -7.46 -24.10
N GLU A 255 -8.78 -8.15 -23.14
CA GLU A 255 -8.08 -8.61 -21.92
C GLU A 255 -6.91 -9.54 -22.25
N LYS A 256 -7.08 -10.46 -23.22
CA LYS A 256 -5.96 -11.30 -23.70
C LYS A 256 -4.87 -10.46 -24.35
N GLU A 257 -5.27 -9.46 -25.14
CA GLU A 257 -4.36 -8.62 -25.90
C GLU A 257 -3.45 -7.77 -25.01
N VAL A 258 -3.99 -7.11 -23.99
CA VAL A 258 -3.25 -6.09 -23.21
C VAL A 258 -3.17 -6.37 -21.71
N GLY A 259 -4.01 -7.25 -21.18
CA GLY A 259 -4.08 -7.57 -19.75
C GLY A 259 -4.91 -6.55 -18.96
N GLY A 260 -4.54 -6.38 -17.69
CA GLY A 260 -5.21 -5.50 -16.74
C GLY A 260 -6.50 -6.06 -16.15
N MET A 261 -7.15 -5.22 -15.34
CA MET A 261 -8.39 -5.54 -14.63
C MET A 261 -9.35 -4.34 -14.72
N PRO A 262 -10.66 -4.57 -14.93
CA PRO A 262 -11.63 -3.49 -14.86
C PRO A 262 -11.84 -3.05 -13.42
N ASN A 263 -12.06 -1.75 -13.21
CA ASN A 263 -12.23 -1.17 -11.88
C ASN A 263 -13.68 -0.69 -11.60
N SER A 264 -14.63 -1.06 -12.46
CA SER A 264 -15.99 -0.50 -12.46
C SER A 264 -17.07 -1.39 -11.82
N SER A 265 -16.92 -2.72 -11.86
CA SER A 265 -17.93 -3.63 -11.30
C SER A 265 -17.91 -3.65 -9.77
N GLU A 266 -19.08 -3.69 -9.15
CA GLU A 266 -19.24 -3.61 -7.70
C GLU A 266 -18.45 -4.70 -6.96
N ASP A 267 -18.52 -5.95 -7.42
CA ASP A 267 -17.75 -7.06 -6.83
C ASP A 267 -16.24 -6.81 -6.79
N ILE A 268 -15.71 -6.14 -7.82
CA ILE A 268 -14.28 -5.79 -7.88
C ILE A 268 -13.96 -4.67 -6.91
N LYS A 269 -14.84 -3.68 -6.76
CA LYS A 269 -14.64 -2.60 -5.78
C LYS A 269 -14.61 -3.15 -4.36
N GLN A 270 -15.53 -4.07 -4.04
CA GLN A 270 -15.60 -4.72 -2.74
C GLN A 270 -14.37 -5.63 -2.51
N ALA A 271 -13.97 -6.42 -3.50
CA ALA A 271 -12.76 -7.25 -3.42
C ALA A 271 -11.48 -6.42 -3.25
N HIS A 272 -11.43 -5.25 -3.90
CA HIS A 272 -10.33 -4.30 -3.79
C HIS A 272 -10.28 -3.66 -2.40
N ALA A 273 -11.41 -3.20 -1.88
CA ALA A 273 -11.52 -2.69 -0.51
C ALA A 273 -11.12 -3.75 0.53
N ALA A 274 -11.66 -4.97 0.43
CA ALA A 274 -11.34 -6.08 1.32
C ALA A 274 -9.86 -6.47 1.28
N ALA A 275 -9.19 -6.35 0.12
CA ALA A 275 -7.76 -6.60 0.00
C ALA A 275 -6.94 -5.62 0.84
N ILE A 276 -7.30 -4.33 0.80
CA ILE A 276 -6.63 -3.28 1.57
C ILE A 276 -6.93 -3.43 3.06
N GLU A 277 -8.19 -3.68 3.42
CA GLU A 277 -8.59 -3.89 4.80
C GLU A 277 -7.84 -5.06 5.45
N MET A 278 -7.73 -6.19 4.74
CA MET A 278 -6.94 -7.34 5.20
C MET A 278 -5.47 -6.96 5.38
N TYR A 279 -4.88 -6.27 4.41
CA TYR A 279 -3.49 -5.83 4.51
C TYR A 279 -3.25 -4.90 5.70
N ILE A 280 -4.14 -3.92 5.94
CA ILE A 280 -4.04 -3.00 7.08
C ILE A 280 -4.09 -3.77 8.40
N ASN A 281 -5.04 -4.70 8.52
CA ASN A 281 -5.18 -5.50 9.73
C ASN A 281 -3.95 -6.38 10.01
N ASP A 282 -3.31 -6.92 8.96
CA ASP A 282 -2.19 -7.86 9.10
C ASP A 282 -0.81 -7.18 9.16
N HIS A 283 -0.63 -6.01 8.53
CA HIS A 283 0.71 -5.46 8.24
C HIS A 283 0.92 -3.98 8.58
N VAL A 284 -0.12 -3.25 9.00
CA VAL A 284 -0.04 -1.81 9.33
C VAL A 284 -0.26 -1.61 10.84
N GLY A 285 0.49 -0.70 11.45
CA GLY A 285 0.45 -0.44 12.90
C GLY A 285 1.01 -1.62 13.68
N LEU A 286 0.55 -1.82 14.91
CA LEU A 286 0.94 -2.96 15.74
C LEU A 286 0.41 -4.27 15.14
N LYS A 287 1.33 -5.20 14.89
CA LYS A 287 1.03 -6.55 14.40
C LYS A 287 0.73 -7.50 15.56
N LEU A 288 0.17 -8.66 15.22
CA LEU A 288 -0.18 -9.69 16.20
C LEU A 288 1.03 -10.29 16.92
N ASP A 289 2.22 -10.22 16.32
CA ASP A 289 3.48 -10.67 16.91
C ASP A 289 4.13 -9.62 17.84
N GLY A 290 3.53 -8.44 17.97
CA GLY A 290 4.04 -7.33 18.77
C GLY A 290 5.06 -6.46 18.04
N GLU A 291 5.41 -6.77 16.80
CA GLU A 291 6.21 -5.89 15.95
C GLU A 291 5.34 -4.84 15.27
N TYR A 292 5.96 -3.77 14.79
CA TYR A 292 5.26 -2.73 14.03
C TYR A 292 5.28 -3.02 12.53
N GLY A 293 4.29 -2.47 11.82
CA GLY A 293 4.26 -2.42 10.37
C GLY A 293 5.40 -1.61 9.77
N ASP A 294 5.73 -1.93 8.52
CA ASP A 294 6.83 -1.32 7.77
C ASP A 294 6.34 -0.43 6.61
N MET A 295 5.06 -0.05 6.65
CA MET A 295 4.44 0.83 5.66
C MET A 295 4.96 2.26 5.83
N ALA A 296 6.06 2.59 5.16
CA ALA A 296 6.77 3.86 5.31
C ALA A 296 6.14 5.07 4.57
N PHE A 297 5.00 4.87 3.88
CA PHE A 297 4.45 5.87 2.96
C PHE A 297 3.21 6.57 3.53
N ASN A 298 3.42 7.71 4.20
CA ASN A 298 2.34 8.48 4.83
C ASN A 298 1.29 9.01 3.83
N ALA A 299 1.67 9.33 2.58
CA ALA A 299 0.70 9.80 1.60
C ALA A 299 -0.38 8.73 1.31
N THR A 300 0.04 7.47 1.15
CA THR A 300 -0.91 6.35 1.00
C THR A 300 -1.67 6.01 2.28
N LEU A 301 -1.03 6.10 3.46
CA LEU A 301 -1.74 5.92 4.75
C LEU A 301 -2.86 6.95 4.92
N ASN A 302 -2.59 8.23 4.62
CA ASN A 302 -3.59 9.30 4.66
C ASN A 302 -4.68 9.11 3.59
N ASP A 303 -4.33 8.64 2.39
CA ASP A 303 -5.30 8.32 1.33
C ASP A 303 -6.24 7.17 1.74
N TRP A 304 -5.71 6.15 2.43
CA TRP A 304 -6.51 5.09 3.05
C TRP A 304 -7.41 5.63 4.16
N ALA A 305 -6.88 6.43 5.08
CA ALA A 305 -7.67 7.00 6.18
C ALA A 305 -8.91 7.74 5.66
N GLY A 306 -8.75 8.54 4.61
CA GLY A 306 -9.84 9.28 3.99
C GLY A 306 -10.73 8.48 3.04
N PHE A 307 -10.44 7.21 2.74
CA PHE A 307 -11.05 6.49 1.62
C PHE A 307 -12.57 6.33 1.73
N ASP A 308 -13.26 6.74 0.68
CA ASP A 308 -14.71 6.60 0.53
C ASP A 308 -15.02 5.72 -0.70
N ILE A 309 -15.60 4.54 -0.45
CA ILE A 309 -15.92 3.56 -1.50
C ILE A 309 -16.87 4.12 -2.58
N THR A 310 -17.65 5.14 -2.26
CA THR A 310 -18.55 5.80 -3.23
C THR A 310 -17.82 6.84 -4.09
N ARG A 311 -16.69 7.38 -3.62
CA ARG A 311 -15.93 8.49 -4.25
C ARG A 311 -14.47 8.14 -4.54
N ARG A 312 -14.26 6.94 -5.08
CA ARG A 312 -12.94 6.33 -5.40
C ARG A 312 -12.00 7.17 -6.27
N THR A 313 -12.53 8.03 -7.15
CA THR A 313 -11.73 8.80 -8.12
C THR A 313 -10.81 9.84 -7.50
N LYS A 314 -10.94 10.13 -6.20
CA LYS A 314 -10.04 11.02 -5.46
C LYS A 314 -8.84 10.32 -4.82
N TYR A 315 -8.89 8.99 -4.75
CA TYR A 315 -7.99 8.17 -3.92
C TYR A 315 -7.06 7.33 -4.80
N ASP A 316 -6.30 7.99 -5.68
CA ASP A 316 -5.45 7.34 -6.68
C ASP A 316 -4.46 6.34 -6.01
N ALA A 317 -3.95 6.69 -4.83
CA ALA A 317 -3.01 5.86 -4.08
C ALA A 317 -3.68 4.59 -3.57
N THR A 318 -4.89 4.70 -2.99
CA THR A 318 -5.70 3.57 -2.55
C THR A 318 -6.00 2.60 -3.69
N ILE A 319 -6.36 3.12 -4.87
CA ILE A 319 -6.63 2.28 -6.05
C ILE A 319 -5.37 1.50 -6.46
N SER A 320 -4.25 2.21 -6.60
CA SER A 320 -2.98 1.62 -7.01
C SER A 320 -2.45 0.60 -5.99
N SER A 321 -2.49 0.89 -4.69
CA SER A 321 -1.97 0.00 -3.64
C SER A 321 -2.84 -1.25 -3.49
N GLY A 322 -4.17 -1.13 -3.56
CA GLY A 322 -5.05 -2.30 -3.55
C GLY A 322 -4.86 -3.20 -4.77
N LEU A 323 -4.58 -2.63 -5.96
CA LEU A 323 -4.21 -3.44 -7.14
C LEU A 323 -2.90 -4.21 -6.93
N ALA A 324 -1.92 -3.63 -6.21
CA ALA A 324 -0.66 -4.31 -5.89
C ALA A 324 -0.87 -5.49 -4.93
N ILE A 325 -1.72 -5.31 -3.92
CA ILE A 325 -2.12 -6.37 -2.98
C ILE A 325 -2.84 -7.50 -3.74
N MET A 326 -3.81 -7.16 -4.59
CA MET A 326 -4.53 -8.16 -5.39
C MET A 326 -3.60 -8.92 -6.34
N ALA A 327 -2.62 -8.24 -6.92
CA ALA A 327 -1.62 -8.84 -7.81
C ALA A 327 -0.75 -9.88 -7.08
N CYS A 328 -0.30 -9.55 -5.86
CA CYS A 328 0.48 -10.46 -5.02
C CYS A 328 -0.37 -11.66 -4.55
N ASN A 329 -1.64 -11.41 -4.22
CA ASN A 329 -2.56 -12.39 -3.65
C ASN A 329 -3.53 -13.01 -4.67
N ARG A 330 -3.11 -13.17 -5.94
CA ARG A 330 -3.95 -13.68 -7.04
C ARG A 330 -4.71 -14.98 -6.76
N HIS A 331 -4.18 -15.81 -5.87
CA HIS A 331 -4.75 -17.10 -5.48
C HIS A 331 -6.06 -16.95 -4.69
N LEU A 332 -6.26 -15.84 -3.97
CA LEU A 332 -7.49 -15.56 -3.22
C LEU A 332 -8.68 -15.30 -4.14
N TYR A 333 -8.43 -14.69 -5.31
CA TYR A 333 -9.46 -14.29 -6.27
C TYR A 333 -9.70 -15.32 -7.37
N SER A 334 -8.82 -16.32 -7.49
CA SER A 334 -8.92 -17.34 -8.53
C SER A 334 -10.26 -18.08 -8.40
N PRO A 335 -11.03 -18.25 -9.49
CA PRO A 335 -12.35 -18.86 -9.42
C PRO A 335 -12.20 -20.30 -8.93
N LYS A 336 -12.67 -20.57 -7.71
CA LYS A 336 -12.68 -21.92 -7.14
C LYS A 336 -13.69 -22.75 -7.92
N SER A 337 -13.25 -23.88 -8.47
CA SER A 337 -14.19 -24.88 -8.96
C SER A 337 -15.05 -25.34 -7.77
N ASN A 338 -16.37 -25.44 -7.98
CA ASN A 338 -17.24 -26.15 -7.05
C ASN A 338 -16.82 -27.62 -7.07
N VAL A 339 -15.83 -27.98 -6.25
CA VAL A 339 -15.49 -29.36 -5.98
C VAL A 339 -16.65 -29.90 -5.17
N GLN A 340 -17.67 -30.45 -5.84
CA GLN A 340 -18.59 -31.38 -5.21
C GLN A 340 -17.72 -32.56 -4.76
N ARG A 341 -17.32 -32.54 -3.49
CA ARG A 341 -16.74 -33.70 -2.86
C ARG A 341 -17.89 -34.69 -2.71
N ASP A 342 -18.00 -35.60 -3.66
CA ASP A 342 -18.92 -36.72 -3.53
C ASP A 342 -18.65 -37.38 -2.18
N LYS A 343 -19.69 -37.52 -1.36
CA LYS A 343 -19.60 -38.31 -0.13
C LYS A 343 -19.38 -39.75 -0.56
N ILE A 344 -18.12 -40.17 -0.62
CA ILE A 344 -17.79 -41.58 -0.78
C ILE A 344 -18.27 -42.25 0.51
N ASN A 345 -19.37 -43.00 0.41
CA ASN A 345 -19.79 -43.90 1.48
C ASN A 345 -18.78 -45.06 1.55
N LEU A 346 -17.67 -44.82 2.26
CA LEU A 346 -16.68 -45.83 2.57
C LEU A 346 -17.27 -46.78 3.61
N THR A 347 -17.86 -47.88 3.16
CA THR A 347 -18.20 -48.99 4.05
C THR A 347 -16.93 -49.75 4.40
N ILE A 348 -16.25 -49.32 5.46
CA ILE A 348 -15.05 -50.01 5.97
C ILE A 348 -15.51 -51.29 6.66
N ALA A 349 -15.43 -52.41 5.93
CA ALA A 349 -15.69 -53.73 6.48
C ALA A 349 -14.65 -54.10 7.54
N LYS A 350 -15.10 -54.36 8.77
CA LYS A 350 -14.24 -54.90 9.84
C LYS A 350 -14.32 -56.43 9.79
N TYR A 351 -13.18 -57.10 9.90
CA TYR A 351 -13.10 -58.56 9.92
C TYR A 351 -12.64 -59.05 11.29
N LYS A 352 -13.22 -60.14 11.77
CA LYS A 352 -12.80 -60.80 13.00
C LYS A 352 -11.84 -61.94 12.63
N ASN A 353 -10.58 -61.77 12.98
CA ASN A 353 -9.52 -62.75 12.70
C ASN A 353 -9.29 -63.64 13.94
N LYS A 354 -10.25 -64.52 14.25
CA LYS A 354 -10.05 -65.60 15.24
C LYS A 354 -10.34 -66.95 14.57
N GLY A 355 -9.28 -67.68 14.22
CA GLY A 355 -9.33 -69.01 13.60
C GLY A 355 -8.75 -69.05 12.17
N TYR A 356 -8.86 -70.21 11.51
CA TYR A 356 -8.30 -70.46 10.16
C TYR A 356 -9.00 -69.69 9.02
N ASN A 357 -10.17 -69.09 9.24
CA ASN A 357 -10.92 -68.35 8.24
C ASN A 357 -11.38 -66.99 8.79
N SER A 358 -11.12 -65.91 8.05
CA SER A 358 -11.57 -64.55 8.37
C SER A 358 -13.08 -64.41 8.17
N LYS A 359 -13.79 -63.91 9.18
CA LYS A 359 -15.24 -63.66 9.11
C LYS A 359 -15.54 -62.16 9.12
N LEU A 360 -16.37 -61.71 8.20
CA LEU A 360 -16.88 -60.34 8.14
C LEU A 360 -17.70 -60.04 9.40
N ILE A 361 -17.41 -58.92 10.07
CA ILE A 361 -18.25 -58.40 11.16
C ILE A 361 -19.38 -57.63 10.48
N LYS A 362 -20.59 -58.19 10.45
CA LYS A 362 -21.78 -57.44 10.05
C LYS A 362 -22.00 -56.31 11.08
N GLN A 363 -22.14 -55.07 10.60
CA GLN A 363 -22.59 -53.95 11.42
C GLN A 363 -24.06 -54.13 11.79
#